data_AF-A0A554JFX6-F1
#
_entry.id   AF-A0A554JFX6-F1
#
_cell.length_a   1.000
_cell.length_b   1.000
_cell.length_c   1.000
_cell.angle_alpha   90.00
_cell.angle_beta   90.00
_cell.angle_gamma   90.00
#
_symmetry.space_group_name_H-M   'P 1'
#
loop_
_entity.id
_entity.type
_entity.pdbx_description
1 polymer ?
#
loop_
_entity_poly.entity_id
_entity_poly.type
_entity_poly.pdbx_seq_one_letter_code
_entity_poly.pdbx_strand_id
1 'polypeptide(L)'
;MNVFDLKTYYQKKVVPELQKTLNIKNMLALPRLAKVVVNIGVGRMREEKQIEEVIRYLKLITGQQPHARPTKKAIASFKTRQGMIVGYRVTLRGVRMYLGFPFQHAEE
;
A
#
# COMPACT_ATOMS: atom_id res chain seq x y z
N MET A 1 -1.87 -22.27 10.54
CA MET A 1 -1.62 -20.88 10.07
C MET A 1 -1.03 -20.05 11.20
N ASN A 2 0.30 -19.97 11.33
CA ASN A 2 0.93 -18.98 12.20
C ASN A 2 1.02 -17.65 11.45
N VAL A 3 -0.04 -16.85 11.54
CA VAL A 3 -0.02 -15.48 11.01
C VAL A 3 0.89 -14.67 11.92
N PHE A 4 2.03 -14.22 11.42
CA PHE A 4 2.88 -13.26 12.12
C PHE A 4 2.09 -11.96 12.28
N ASP A 5 1.45 -11.76 13.44
CA ASP A 5 0.56 -10.63 13.66
C ASP A 5 1.36 -9.35 13.95
N LEU A 6 1.70 -8.62 12.89
CA LEU A 6 2.38 -7.32 12.97
C LEU A 6 1.63 -6.33 13.87
N LYS A 7 0.30 -6.45 14.00
CA LYS A 7 -0.48 -5.61 14.92
C LYS A 7 -0.12 -5.92 16.37
N THR A 8 -0.02 -7.20 16.73
CA THR A 8 0.37 -7.62 18.08
C THR A 8 1.81 -7.23 18.38
N TYR A 9 2.74 -7.41 17.43
CA TYR A 9 4.13 -6.95 17.59
C TYR A 9 4.21 -5.44 17.83
N TYR A 10 3.48 -4.66 17.01
CA TYR A 10 3.42 -3.21 17.14
C TYR A 10 2.91 -2.78 18.53
N GLN A 11 1.80 -3.38 18.99
CA GLN A 11 1.20 -3.02 20.29
C GLN A 11 2.07 -3.43 21.48
N LYS A 12 2.71 -4.61 21.45
CA LYS A 12 3.41 -5.16 22.61
C LYS A 12 4.87 -4.70 22.72
N LYS A 13 5.54 -4.41 21.61
CA LYS A 13 6.97 -4.06 21.61
C LYS A 13 7.22 -2.61 21.20
N VAL A 14 6.66 -2.21 20.05
CA VAL A 14 6.96 -0.91 19.44
C VAL A 14 6.33 0.25 20.23
N VAL A 15 5.07 0.12 20.66
CA VAL A 15 4.38 1.19 21.41
C VAL A 15 5.06 1.50 22.75
N PRO A 16 5.43 0.52 23.61
CA PRO A 16 6.16 0.79 24.85
C PRO A 16 7.55 1.39 24.64
N GLU A 17 8.29 0.94 23.61
CA GLU A 17 9.59 1.54 23.27
C GLU A 17 9.44 3.00 22.83
N LEU A 18 8.49 3.29 21.93
CA LEU A 18 8.22 4.66 21.49
C LEU A 18 7.80 5.56 22.65
N GLN A 19 7.01 5.05 23.59
CA GLN A 19 6.60 5.81 24.77
C GLN A 19 7.79 6.21 25.64
N LYS A 20 8.74 5.29 25.84
CA LYS A 20 9.98 5.56 26.60
C LYS A 20 10.87 6.55 25.86
N THR A 21 11.12 6.32 24.57
CA THR A 21 12.05 7.14 23.77
C THR A 21 11.53 8.58 23.58
N LEU A 22 10.23 8.75 23.37
CA LEU A 22 9.62 10.07 23.15
C LEU A 22 9.13 10.73 24.46
N ASN A 23 9.24 10.03 25.60
CA ASN A 23 8.80 10.46 26.93
C ASN A 23 7.35 11.03 26.95
N ILE A 24 6.45 10.41 26.17
CA ILE A 24 5.07 10.86 26.03
C ILE A 24 4.20 10.21 27.12
N LYS A 25 3.57 11.04 27.96
CA LYS A 25 2.65 10.58 29.03
C LYS A 25 1.29 10.12 28.51
N ASN A 26 0.80 10.73 27.42
CA ASN A 26 -0.52 10.44 26.86
C ASN A 26 -0.43 9.35 25.79
N MET A 27 -1.06 8.19 26.03
CA MET A 27 -1.10 7.08 25.08
C MET A 27 -1.68 7.44 23.71
N LEU A 28 -2.65 8.37 23.64
CA LEU A 28 -3.26 8.80 22.38
C LEU A 28 -2.38 9.74 21.56
N ALA A 29 -1.37 10.35 22.19
CA ALA A 29 -0.39 11.21 21.52
C ALA A 29 0.76 10.41 20.88
N LEU A 30 0.83 9.10 21.13
CA LEU A 30 1.82 8.25 20.49
C LEU A 30 1.57 8.15 18.97
N PRO A 31 2.63 8.15 18.15
CA PRO A 31 2.49 8.01 16.71
C PRO A 31 1.88 6.63 16.40
N ARG A 32 1.06 6.59 15.35
CA ARG A 32 0.39 5.37 14.87
C ARG A 32 0.33 5.31 13.37
N LEU A 33 0.37 4.09 12.84
CA LEU A 33 0.15 3.85 11.42
C LEU A 33 -1.33 4.10 11.08
N ALA A 34 -1.58 5.10 10.26
CA ALA A 34 -2.94 5.49 9.85
C ALA A 34 -3.40 4.78 8.57
N LYS A 35 -2.50 4.65 7.58
CA LYS A 35 -2.76 3.98 6.30
C LYS A 35 -1.44 3.61 5.62
N VAL A 36 -1.48 2.57 4.79
CA VAL A 36 -0.42 2.25 3.83
C VAL A 36 -1.00 2.44 2.43
N VAL A 37 -0.28 3.16 1.58
CA VAL A 37 -0.69 3.39 0.18
C VAL A 37 0.30 2.67 -0.71
N VAL A 38 -0.19 1.67 -1.45
CA VAL A 38 0.58 0.97 -2.48
C VAL A 38 0.25 1.63 -3.81
N ASN A 39 1.24 2.10 -4.53
CA ASN A 39 1.07 2.82 -5.79
C ASN A 39 2.02 2.26 -6.84
N ILE A 40 1.50 1.97 -8.02
CA ILE A 40 2.29 1.57 -9.18
C ILE A 40 2.06 2.55 -10.32
N GLY A 41 3.16 3.04 -10.90
CA GLY A 41 3.14 3.81 -12.13
C GLY A 41 3.23 2.86 -13.32
N VAL A 42 2.20 2.83 -14.16
CA VAL A 42 2.22 2.09 -15.44
C VAL A 42 2.75 2.99 -16.58
N GLY A 43 2.88 4.29 -16.34
CA GLY A 43 3.61 5.20 -17.24
C GLY A 43 2.98 5.28 -18.63
N ARG A 44 3.76 4.85 -19.65
CA ARG A 44 3.36 4.85 -21.07
C ARG A 44 2.81 3.51 -21.55
N MET A 45 2.64 2.53 -20.67
CA MET A 45 2.11 1.21 -21.00
C MET A 45 0.69 1.38 -21.55
N ARG A 46 0.48 0.96 -22.81
CA ARG A 46 -0.80 1.09 -23.53
C ARG A 46 -1.44 -0.26 -23.84
N GLU A 47 -0.70 -1.34 -23.64
CA GLU A 47 -1.20 -2.69 -23.88
C GLU A 47 -2.17 -3.09 -22.76
N GLU A 48 -3.42 -3.33 -23.14
CA GLU A 48 -4.51 -3.66 -22.22
C GLU A 48 -4.18 -4.90 -21.37
N LYS A 49 -3.56 -5.91 -21.97
CA LYS A 49 -3.14 -7.14 -21.28
C LYS A 49 -2.21 -6.85 -20.09
N GLN A 50 -1.20 -6.00 -20.29
CA GLN A 50 -0.25 -5.68 -19.23
C GLN A 50 -0.92 -4.89 -18.09
N ILE A 51 -1.87 -4.01 -18.43
CA ILE A 51 -2.65 -3.26 -17.45
C ILE A 51 -3.52 -4.22 -16.60
N GLU A 52 -4.18 -5.19 -17.23
CA GLU A 52 -4.97 -6.21 -16.54
C GLU A 52 -4.11 -7.04 -15.59
N GLU A 53 -2.90 -7.41 -16.01
CA GLU A 53 -1.96 -8.14 -15.16
C GLU A 53 -1.55 -7.33 -13.93
N VAL A 54 -1.24 -6.04 -14.10
CA VAL A 54 -0.93 -5.14 -12.97
C VAL A 54 -2.09 -5.07 -11.98
N ILE A 55 -3.33 -4.94 -12.48
CA ILE A 55 -4.53 -4.91 -11.64
C ILE A 55 -4.68 -6.24 -10.90
N ARG A 56 -4.49 -7.37 -11.59
CA ARG A 56 -4.56 -8.72 -11.04
C ARG A 56 -3.52 -8.92 -9.92
N TYR A 57 -2.26 -8.56 -10.15
CA TYR A 57 -1.21 -8.69 -9.15
C TYR A 57 -1.46 -7.81 -7.93
N LEU A 58 -1.81 -6.54 -8.12
CA LEU A 58 -2.16 -5.68 -7.00
C LEU A 58 -3.34 -6.23 -6.19
N LYS A 59 -4.34 -6.81 -6.86
CA LYS A 59 -5.48 -7.43 -6.20
C LYS A 59 -5.09 -8.69 -5.42
N LEU A 60 -4.22 -9.53 -5.97
CA LEU A 60 -3.68 -10.72 -5.29
C LEU A 60 -2.86 -10.33 -4.06
N ILE A 61 -1.97 -9.34 -4.20
CA ILE A 61 -1.07 -8.87 -3.15
C ILE A 61 -1.85 -8.16 -2.03
N THR A 62 -2.79 -7.27 -2.38
CA THR A 62 -3.45 -6.38 -1.40
C THR A 62 -4.83 -6.86 -0.97
N GLY A 63 -5.42 -7.85 -1.64
CA GLY A 63 -6.80 -8.29 -1.42
C GLY A 63 -7.86 -7.20 -1.68
N GLN A 64 -7.49 -6.13 -2.39
CA GLN A 64 -8.36 -4.99 -2.66
C GLN A 64 -8.27 -4.56 -4.11
N GLN A 65 -9.40 -4.12 -4.68
CA GLN A 65 -9.45 -3.60 -6.04
C GLN A 65 -8.66 -2.27 -6.13
N PRO A 66 -7.67 -2.16 -7.04
CA PRO A 66 -6.93 -0.92 -7.25
C PRO A 66 -7.77 0.18 -7.90
N HIS A 67 -7.51 1.42 -7.50
CA HIS A 67 -8.12 2.61 -8.09
C HIS A 67 -7.22 3.18 -9.18
N ALA A 68 -7.77 3.37 -10.38
CA ALA A 68 -7.08 4.00 -11.51
C ALA A 68 -6.74 5.48 -11.22
N ARG A 69 -5.55 5.92 -11.60
CA ARG A 69 -5.09 7.30 -11.39
C ARG A 69 -4.94 8.01 -12.73
N PRO A 70 -5.93 8.82 -13.13
CA PRO A 70 -5.81 9.63 -14.32
C PRO A 70 -4.85 10.80 -14.09
N THR A 71 -4.19 11.20 -15.17
CA THR A 71 -3.28 12.34 -15.19
C THR A 71 -4.05 13.64 -15.04
N LYS A 72 -3.63 14.50 -14.11
CA LYS A 72 -4.25 15.81 -13.87
C LYS A 72 -3.87 16.86 -14.91
N LYS A 73 -2.63 16.83 -15.42
CA LYS A 73 -2.08 17.81 -16.36
C LYS A 73 -1.46 17.10 -17.55
N ALA A 74 -1.67 17.62 -18.76
CA ALA A 74 -0.96 17.16 -19.94
C ALA A 74 0.49 17.69 -19.92
N ILE A 75 1.49 16.83 -20.10
CA ILE A 75 2.89 17.23 -20.16
C ILE A 75 3.53 16.57 -21.38
N ALA A 76 3.96 17.39 -22.35
CA ALA A 76 4.48 16.94 -23.64
C ALA A 76 5.71 16.02 -23.50
N SER A 77 6.65 16.34 -22.59
CA SER A 77 7.86 15.53 -22.34
C SER A 77 7.54 14.10 -21.90
N PHE A 78 6.44 13.90 -21.16
CA PHE A 78 5.98 12.58 -20.74
C PHE A 78 5.02 11.92 -21.73
N LYS A 79 4.63 12.64 -22.80
CA LYS A 79 3.62 12.24 -23.79
C LYS A 79 2.28 11.90 -23.14
N THR A 80 1.93 12.59 -22.05
CA THR A 80 0.69 12.36 -21.28
C THR A 80 -0.40 13.35 -21.70
N ARG A 81 -1.64 12.87 -21.73
CA ARG A 81 -2.85 13.69 -21.93
C ARG A 81 -3.68 13.74 -20.65
N GLN A 82 -4.42 14.82 -20.45
CA GLN A 82 -5.33 14.93 -19.31
C GLN A 82 -6.37 13.79 -19.35
N GLY A 83 -6.62 13.17 -18.21
CA GLY A 83 -7.52 12.00 -18.12
C GLY A 83 -6.88 10.66 -18.44
N MET A 84 -5.68 10.63 -19.05
CA MET A 84 -4.98 9.37 -19.34
C MET A 84 -4.58 8.66 -18.03
N ILE A 85 -4.94 7.38 -17.89
CA ILE A 85 -4.54 6.55 -16.76
C ILE A 85 -3.04 6.30 -16.83
N VAL A 86 -2.32 6.63 -15.76
CA VAL A 86 -0.86 6.50 -15.67
C VAL A 86 -0.41 5.62 -14.50
N GLY A 87 -1.34 5.20 -13.66
CA GLY A 87 -1.03 4.38 -12.50
C GLY A 87 -2.26 3.83 -11.82
N TYR A 88 -2.02 2.92 -10.90
CA TYR A 88 -3.02 2.33 -10.01
C TYR A 88 -2.55 2.45 -8.58
N ARG A 89 -3.50 2.71 -7.66
CA ARG A 89 -3.20 2.74 -6.23
C ARG A 89 -4.20 1.95 -5.41
N VAL A 90 -3.73 1.41 -4.31
CA VAL A 90 -4.54 0.80 -3.25
C VAL A 90 -4.22 1.51 -1.95
N THR A 91 -5.24 1.78 -1.12
CA THR A 91 -5.06 2.35 0.21
C THR A 91 -5.54 1.37 1.25
N LEU A 92 -4.59 0.74 1.94
CA LEU A 92 -4.82 -0.21 3.01
C LEU A 92 -4.98 0.53 4.34
N ARG A 93 -5.99 0.13 5.11
CA ARG A 93 -6.30 0.66 6.44
C ARG A 93 -6.73 -0.47 7.36
N GLY A 94 -6.68 -0.22 8.67
CA GLY A 94 -7.11 -1.18 9.68
C GLY A 94 -6.30 -2.48 9.60
N VAL A 95 -6.98 -3.62 9.71
CA VAL A 95 -6.33 -4.94 9.77
C VAL A 95 -5.54 -5.26 8.49
N ARG A 96 -6.07 -4.92 7.31
CA ARG A 96 -5.43 -5.20 6.01
C ARG A 96 -4.09 -4.48 5.81
N MET A 97 -3.78 -3.48 6.64
CA MET A 97 -2.48 -2.81 6.65
C MET A 97 -1.42 -3.63 7.39
N TYR A 98 -1.82 -4.36 8.44
CA TYR A 98 -0.94 -5.18 9.27
C TYR A 98 -0.92 -6.64 8.82
N LEU A 99 -1.96 -7.08 8.11
CA LEU A 99 -1.95 -8.34 7.40
C LEU A 99 -0.94 -8.19 6.27
N GLY A 100 0.32 -8.51 6.58
CA GLY A 100 1.39 -8.57 5.59
C GLY A 100 0.90 -9.38 4.41
N PHE A 101 1.25 -8.90 3.21
CA PHE A 101 0.97 -9.52 1.93
C PHE A 101 0.94 -11.04 2.07
N PRO A 102 -0.10 -11.74 1.59
CA PRO A 102 -0.16 -13.19 1.63
C PRO A 102 0.90 -13.73 0.65
N PHE A 103 2.17 -13.63 1.03
CA PHE A 103 3.23 -14.46 0.51
C PHE A 103 2.91 -15.86 1.03
N GLN A 104 2.11 -16.58 0.24
CA GLN A 104 2.30 -18.01 0.15
C GLN A 104 3.80 -18.23 -0.01
N HIS A 105 4.35 -19.11 0.82
CA HIS A 105 5.70 -19.59 0.66
C HIS A 105 5.83 -20.11 -0.77
N ALA A 106 6.45 -19.33 -1.65
CA ALA A 106 7.16 -19.87 -2.78
C ALA A 106 8.50 -20.31 -2.19
N GLU A 107 8.50 -21.49 -1.57
CA GLU A 107 9.70 -22.32 -1.56
C GLU A 107 9.93 -22.72 -3.02
N GLU A 108 10.88 -22.03 -3.65
CA GLU A 108 11.90 -22.62 -4.53
C GLU A 108 13.23 -21.95 -4.21
#